data_AF-A0A932UCU6-F1
#
_entry.id   AF-A0A932UCU6-F1
#
_cell.length_a   1.000
_cell.length_b   1.000
_cell.length_c   1.000
_cell.angle_alpha   90.00
_cell.angle_beta   90.00
_cell.angle_gamma   90.00
#
_symmetry.space_group_name_H-M   'P 1'
#
loop_
_entity.id
_entity.type
_entity.pdbx_description
1 polymer ?
#
loop_
_entity_poly.entity_id
_entity_poly.type
_entity_poly.pdbx_seq_one_letter_code
_entity_poly.pdbx_strand_id
1 'polypeptide(L)'
;MQNRVEDVQSLARLLLFGTAHTRRTTAERLLQSDDDRWRLLAGTVRSDEPWLLRARCLEVLGLMAAQADRATAEAILCAIVEEPA
;
A
#
# COMPACT_ATOMS: atom_id res chain seq x y z
N MET A 1 -3.72 -22.75 0.59
CA MET A 1 -4.42 -21.55 0.05
C MET A 1 -4.99 -20.62 1.15
N GLN A 2 -4.85 -20.96 2.45
CA GLN A 2 -5.30 -20.11 3.58
C GLN A 2 -4.45 -18.84 3.83
N ASN A 3 -3.15 -18.83 3.49
CA ASN A 3 -2.24 -17.74 3.91
C ASN A 3 -2.47 -16.35 3.28
N ARG A 4 -3.11 -16.24 2.10
CA ARG A 4 -3.21 -14.94 1.39
C ARG A 4 -4.28 -14.02 1.95
N VAL A 5 -5.42 -14.56 2.37
CA VAL A 5 -6.54 -13.76 2.88
C VAL A 5 -6.27 -13.27 4.29
N GLU A 6 -5.63 -14.11 5.12
CA GLU A 6 -5.18 -13.74 6.47
C GLU A 6 -4.14 -12.62 6.43
N ASP A 7 -3.26 -12.61 5.42
CA ASP A 7 -2.24 -11.58 5.23
C ASP A 7 -2.85 -10.21 4.85
N VAL A 8 -3.87 -10.17 3.98
CA VAL A 8 -4.54 -8.92 3.60
C VAL A 8 -5.36 -8.32 4.75
N GLN A 9 -6.09 -9.13 5.51
CA GLN A 9 -6.82 -8.64 6.69
C GLN A 9 -5.87 -8.14 7.77
N SER A 10 -4.72 -8.82 7.95
CA SER A 10 -3.68 -8.38 8.88
C SER A 10 -3.06 -7.05 8.44
N LEU A 11 -2.79 -6.89 7.13
CA LEU A 11 -2.33 -5.63 6.56
C LEU A 11 -3.33 -4.51 6.80
N ALA A 12 -4.62 -4.72 6.50
CA ALA A 12 -5.67 -3.72 6.74
C ALA A 12 -5.74 -3.28 8.22
N ARG A 13 -5.63 -4.22 9.16
CA ARG A 13 -5.57 -3.89 10.59
C ARG A 13 -4.33 -3.08 10.96
N LEU A 14 -3.16 -3.44 10.43
CA LEU A 14 -1.92 -2.67 10.64
C LEU A 14 -2.03 -1.25 10.10
N LEU A 15 -2.67 -1.06 8.94
CA LEU A 15 -2.88 0.25 8.35
C LEU A 15 -3.83 1.11 9.20
N LEU A 16 -4.95 0.53 9.65
CA LEU A 16 -5.99 1.25 10.37
C LEU A 16 -5.65 1.53 11.83
N PHE A 17 -5.04 0.57 12.52
CA PHE A 17 -4.82 0.62 13.96
C PHE A 17 -3.34 0.73 14.35
N GLY A 18 -2.43 0.59 13.39
CA GLY A 18 -1.00 0.75 13.62
C GLY A 18 -0.60 2.21 13.90
N THR A 19 0.55 2.38 14.53
CA THR A 19 1.15 3.71 14.73
C THR A 19 1.76 4.22 13.42
N ALA A 20 2.16 5.50 13.40
CA ALA A 20 2.93 6.05 12.26
C ALA A 20 4.25 5.28 12.04
N HIS A 21 4.89 4.84 13.11
CA HIS A 21 6.09 4.00 13.01
C HIS A 21 5.77 2.65 12.36
N THR A 22 4.69 2.00 12.80
CA THR A 22 4.22 0.73 12.22
C THR A 22 3.99 0.85 10.71
N ARG A 23 3.31 1.89 10.26
CA ARG A 23 3.04 2.11 8.82
C ARG A 23 4.31 2.37 8.01
N ARG A 24 5.30 3.09 8.57
CA ARG A 24 6.61 3.26 7.94
C ARG A 24 7.33 1.93 7.76
N THR A 25 7.41 1.12 8.82
CA THR A 25 8.00 -0.22 8.72
C THR A 25 7.24 -1.12 7.76
N THR A 26 5.91 -1.00 7.68
CA THR A 26 5.13 -1.72 6.66
C THR A 26 5.50 -1.27 5.24
N ALA A 27 5.66 0.02 4.99
CA ALA A 27 6.10 0.55 3.70
C ALA A 27 7.48 -0.01 3.30
N GLU A 28 8.44 0.02 4.22
CA GLU A 28 9.79 -0.54 4.02
C GLU A 28 9.74 -2.03 3.67
N ARG A 29 8.95 -2.82 4.41
CA ARG A 29 8.79 -4.26 4.17
C ARG A 29 8.12 -4.56 2.83
N LEU A 30 7.14 -3.75 2.42
CA LEU A 30 6.49 -3.90 1.12
C LEU A 30 7.46 -3.57 -0.02
N LEU A 31 8.29 -2.54 0.15
CA LEU A 31 9.30 -2.16 -0.85
C LEU A 31 10.39 -3.22 -1.02
N GLN A 32 10.75 -3.92 0.05
CA GLN A 32 11.75 -5.00 0.03
C GLN A 32 11.19 -6.38 -0.39
N SER A 33 9.87 -6.49 -0.54
CA SER A 33 9.22 -7.74 -0.91
C SER A 33 9.13 -7.85 -2.42
N ASP A 34 9.41 -9.03 -2.98
CA ASP A 34 9.10 -9.37 -4.39
C ASP A 34 7.58 -9.50 -4.65
N ASP A 35 6.74 -8.95 -3.76
CA ASP A 35 5.29 -9.12 -3.80
C ASP A 35 4.62 -7.81 -4.22
N ASP A 36 3.81 -7.90 -5.27
CA ASP A 36 3.02 -6.82 -5.84
C ASP A 36 1.84 -6.38 -4.94
N ARG A 37 1.81 -6.76 -3.66
CA ARG A 37 0.78 -6.35 -2.68
C ARG A 37 0.59 -4.83 -2.61
N TRP A 38 1.61 -4.04 -2.92
CA TRP A 38 1.47 -2.58 -2.99
C TRP A 38 0.43 -2.14 -4.04
N ARG A 39 0.22 -2.92 -5.10
CA ARG A 39 -0.83 -2.67 -6.10
C ARG A 39 -2.23 -2.80 -5.52
N LEU A 40 -2.43 -3.67 -4.52
CA LEU A 40 -3.72 -3.74 -3.79
C LEU A 40 -3.98 -2.45 -3.03
N LEU A 41 -2.97 -1.87 -2.38
CA LEU A 41 -3.11 -0.57 -1.73
C LEU A 41 -3.50 0.51 -2.75
N ALA A 42 -2.87 0.52 -3.94
CA ALA A 42 -3.20 1.48 -4.99
C ALA A 42 -4.63 1.29 -5.51
N GLY A 43 -5.08 0.04 -5.65
CA GLY A 43 -6.49 -0.29 -5.92
C GLY A 43 -7.44 0.24 -4.85
N THR A 44 -7.10 0.07 -3.57
CA THR A 44 -7.90 0.59 -2.44
C THR A 44 -7.95 2.11 -2.42
N VAL A 45 -6.87 2.82 -2.75
CA VAL A 45 -6.88 4.30 -2.81
C VAL A 45 -7.96 4.82 -3.78
N ARG A 46 -8.15 4.10 -4.90
CA ARG A 46 -9.09 4.46 -5.97
C ARG A 46 -10.50 3.90 -5.77
N SER A 47 -10.73 3.04 -4.78
CA SER A 47 -12.05 2.41 -4.57
C SER A 47 -12.98 3.24 -3.69
N ASP A 48 -14.19 2.73 -3.48
CA ASP A 48 -15.20 3.28 -2.56
C ASP A 48 -15.07 2.77 -1.12
N GLU A 49 -13.92 2.20 -0.76
CA GLU A 49 -13.61 1.80 0.61
C GLU A 49 -13.63 3.00 1.58
N PRO A 50 -13.77 2.78 2.90
CA PRO A 50 -13.83 3.86 3.88
C PRO A 50 -12.68 4.85 3.73
N TRP A 51 -12.98 6.15 3.83
CA TRP A 51 -12.01 7.24 3.60
C TRP A 51 -10.70 7.02 4.35
N LEU A 52 -10.79 6.57 5.61
CA LEU A 52 -9.63 6.35 6.46
C LEU A 52 -8.73 5.23 5.92
N LEU A 53 -9.30 4.14 5.42
CA LEU A 53 -8.53 3.05 4.83
C LEU A 53 -7.79 3.54 3.57
N ARG A 54 -8.50 4.28 2.71
CA ARG A 54 -7.93 4.89 1.50
C ARG A 54 -6.75 5.82 1.84
N ALA A 55 -6.93 6.67 2.86
CA ALA A 55 -5.87 7.57 3.32
C ALA A 55 -4.65 6.83 3.88
N ARG A 56 -4.85 5.73 4.62
CA ARG A 56 -3.73 4.93 5.14
C ARG A 56 -3.01 4.15 4.05
N CYS A 57 -3.72 3.68 3.04
CA CYS A 57 -3.12 3.09 1.85
C CYS A 57 -2.27 4.13 1.09
N LEU A 58 -2.80 5.34 0.89
CA LEU A 58 -2.07 6.43 0.25
C LEU A 58 -0.82 6.84 1.03
N GLU A 59 -0.90 6.94 2.36
CA GLU A 59 0.25 7.25 3.23
C GLU A 59 1.38 6.23 3.04
N VAL A 60 1.06 4.93 3.07
CA VAL A 60 2.05 3.87 2.90
C VAL A 60 2.65 3.89 1.50
N LEU A 61 1.84 4.08 0.45
CA LEU A 61 2.36 4.21 -0.92
C LEU A 61 3.26 5.43 -1.08
N GLY A 62 2.92 6.56 -0.47
CA GLY A 62 3.76 7.77 -0.47
C GLY A 62 5.11 7.52 0.23
N LEU A 63 5.10 6.81 1.37
CA LEU A 63 6.33 6.40 2.06
C LEU A 63 7.16 5.41 1.23
N MET A 64 6.53 4.51 0.49
CA MET A 64 7.23 3.63 -0.45
C MET A 64 7.88 4.43 -1.57
N ALA A 65 7.12 5.27 -2.27
CA ALA A 65 7.61 6.08 -3.39
C ALA A 65 8.77 7.01 -2.97
N ALA A 66 8.72 7.56 -1.75
CA ALA A 66 9.78 8.41 -1.23
C ALA A 66 11.11 7.68 -0.95
N GLN A 67 11.08 6.36 -0.78
CA GLN A 67 12.24 5.52 -0.46
C GLN A 67 12.69 4.65 -1.65
N ALA A 68 11.85 4.54 -2.67
CA ALA A 68 12.04 3.69 -3.82
C ALA A 68 13.07 4.26 -4.81
N ASP A 69 13.58 3.40 -5.69
CA ASP A 69 14.23 3.86 -6.90
C ASP A 69 13.23 4.56 -7.84
N ARG A 70 13.75 5.23 -8.87
CA ARG A 70 12.93 6.01 -9.80
C ARG A 70 11.86 5.15 -10.49
N ALA A 71 12.21 3.97 -10.98
CA ALA A 71 11.29 3.13 -11.74
C ALA A 71 10.12 2.67 -10.88
N THR A 72 10.40 2.28 -9.64
CA THR A 72 9.39 1.85 -8.67
C THR A 72 8.53 3.03 -8.20
N ALA A 73 9.13 4.20 -7.97
CA ALA A 73 8.37 5.41 -7.62
C ALA A 73 7.43 5.85 -8.76
N GLU A 74 7.88 5.80 -10.02
CA GLU A 74 7.05 6.06 -11.20
C GLU A 74 5.90 5.05 -11.30
N ALA A 75 6.17 3.76 -11.08
CA ALA A 75 5.14 2.72 -11.09
C ALA A 75 4.07 2.96 -10.00
N ILE A 76 4.47 3.36 -8.80
CA ILE A 76 3.55 3.69 -7.70
C ILE A 76 2.69 4.90 -8.08
N LEU A 77 3.30 5.95 -8.63
CA LEU A 77 2.57 7.15 -9.05
C LEU A 77 1.55 6.83 -10.12
N CYS A 78 1.93 6.13 -11.20
CA CYS A 78 1.03 5.70 -12.26
C CYS A 78 -0.15 4.89 -11.70
N ALA A 79 0.11 3.93 -10.79
CA ALA A 79 -0.96 3.12 -10.21
C ALA A 79 -1.99 3.91 -9.38
N ILE A 80 -1.61 5.08 -8.84
CA ILE A 80 -2.49 5.95 -8.06
C ILE A 80 -3.28 6.91 -8.95
N VAL A 81 -2.65 7.44 -10.00
CA VAL A 81 -3.22 8.54 -10.82
C VAL A 81 -3.90 8.08 -12.11
N GLU A 82 -3.50 6.94 -12.67
CA GLU A 82 -4.09 6.43 -13.91
C GLU A 82 -5.32 5.58 -13.59
N GLU A 83 -6.40 5.75 -14.35
CA GLU A 83 -7.55 4.83 -14.32
C GLU A 83 -7.13 3.49 -14.96
N PRO A 84 -7.58 2.33 -14.44
CA PRO A 84 -7.46 1.10 -15.21
C PRO A 84 -8.35 1.25 -16.45
N ALA A 85 -7.79 1.01 -17.63
CA ALA A 85 -8.54 0.97 -18.89
C ALA A 85 -9.74 0.00 -18.85
#